data_AF-A0A6G1YXE8-F1
#
_entry.id   AF-A0A6G1YXE8-F1
#
_cell.length_a   1.000
_cell.length_b   1.000
_cell.length_c   1.000
_cell.angle_alpha   90.00
_cell.angle_beta   90.00
_cell.angle_gamma   90.00
#
_symmetry.space_group_name_H-M   'P 1'
#
loop_
_entity.id
_entity.type
_entity.pdbx_description
1 polymer ?
#
loop_
_entity_poly.entity_id
_entity_poly.type
_entity_poly.pdbx_seq_one_letter_code
_entity_poly.pdbx_strand_id
1 'polypeptide(L)'
;LSVSPDSFSIGLAEGHWGNKIVLLTSLLSKNEANSLYVKIKSCLTDTDVALLSNFFDFYDEKGNLYIRLDKQRLCTGKVSLSEGDSVRIKFKSILTHEPRKSTLNRMRT
;
A
#
# COMPACT_ATOMS: atom_id res chain seq x y z
N LEU A 1 7.64 -4.27 10.70
CA LEU A 1 7.30 -5.01 9.46
C LEU A 1 8.53 -5.84 9.09
N SER A 2 8.39 -7.09 8.64
CA SER A 2 9.48 -8.08 8.52
C SER A 2 10.37 -7.92 7.28
N VAL A 3 10.68 -6.68 6.87
CA VAL A 3 11.52 -6.41 5.70
C VAL A 3 12.96 -6.20 6.16
N SER A 4 13.92 -6.86 5.50
CA SER A 4 15.33 -6.73 5.84
C SER A 4 15.84 -5.29 5.54
N PRO A 5 16.54 -4.63 6.48
CA PRO A 5 17.14 -3.31 6.25
C PRO A 5 18.11 -3.30 5.06
N ASP A 6 18.85 -4.40 4.84
CA ASP A 6 19.87 -4.50 3.79
C ASP A 6 19.27 -4.61 2.38
N SER A 7 17.95 -4.87 2.28
CA SER A 7 17.23 -4.92 1.00
C SER A 7 16.89 -3.54 0.43
N PHE A 8 17.09 -2.48 1.21
CA PHE A 8 16.76 -1.13 0.79
C PHE A 8 17.89 -0.50 -0.02
N SER A 9 17.52 -0.02 -1.19
CA SER A 9 18.33 0.90 -1.99
C SER A 9 18.11 2.35 -1.53
N ILE A 10 19.21 3.10 -1.48
CA ILE A 10 19.23 4.53 -1.13
C ILE A 10 19.34 5.34 -2.41
N GLY A 11 18.37 6.22 -2.65
CA GLY A 11 18.39 7.20 -3.73
C GLY A 11 18.37 8.62 -3.19
N LEU A 12 19.06 9.55 -3.87
CA LEU A 12 18.91 10.98 -3.61
C LEU A 12 17.82 11.54 -4.53
N ALA A 13 16.92 12.34 -3.97
CA ALA A 13 15.89 13.01 -4.73
C ALA A 13 15.66 14.42 -4.19
N GLU A 14 14.86 15.19 -4.91
CA GLU A 14 14.45 16.53 -4.53
C GLU A 14 12.98 16.51 -4.13
N GLY A 15 12.69 17.03 -2.94
CA GLY A 15 11.35 17.19 -2.44
C GLY A 15 10.62 18.32 -3.15
N HIS A 16 9.32 18.46 -2.86
CA HIS A 16 8.46 19.45 -3.53
C HIS A 16 8.99 20.90 -3.47
N TRP A 17 9.71 21.24 -2.40
CA TRP A 17 10.25 22.59 -2.15
C TRP A 17 11.77 22.70 -2.43
N GLY A 18 12.33 21.84 -3.28
CA GLY A 18 13.77 21.89 -3.60
C GLY A 18 14.70 21.29 -2.55
N ASN A 19 14.14 20.77 -1.45
CA ASN A 19 14.92 20.16 -0.38
C ASN A 19 15.46 18.79 -0.83
N LYS A 20 16.74 18.53 -0.63
CA LYS A 20 17.31 17.20 -0.86
C LYS A 20 16.71 16.20 0.13
N ILE A 21 16.15 15.12 -0.38
CA ILE A 21 15.57 14.02 0.38
C ILE A 21 16.25 12.70 0.01
N VAL A 22 16.19 11.76 0.94
CA VAL A 22 16.63 10.38 0.72
C VAL A 22 15.41 9.51 0.47
N LEU A 23 15.40 8.79 -0.64
CA LEU A 23 14.42 7.77 -0.96
C LEU A 23 14.97 6.40 -0.58
N LEU A 24 14.30 5.74 0.36
CA LEU A 24 14.53 4.34 0.69
C LEU A 24 13.54 3.48 -0.07
N THR A 25 14.03 2.63 -0.97
CA THR A 25 13.18 1.76 -1.80
C THR A 25 13.64 0.32 -1.68
N SER A 26 12.72 -0.59 -1.40
CA SER A 26 12.96 -2.04 -1.42
C SER A 26 11.95 -2.72 -2.34
N LEU A 27 12.42 -3.68 -3.13
CA LEU A 27 11.60 -4.54 -3.95
C LEU A 27 11.53 -5.91 -3.28
N LEU A 28 10.31 -6.31 -2.91
CA LEU A 28 10.09 -7.57 -2.21
C LEU A 28 9.81 -8.69 -3.20
N SER A 29 10.31 -9.89 -2.89
CA SER A 29 9.89 -11.11 -3.57
C SER A 29 8.41 -11.42 -3.29
N LYS A 30 7.82 -12.32 -4.08
CA LYS A 30 6.41 -12.73 -3.92
C LYS A 30 6.10 -13.21 -2.49
N ASN A 31 7.00 -13.99 -1.90
CA ASN A 31 6.80 -14.56 -0.56
C ASN A 31 6.86 -13.48 0.52
N GLU A 32 7.87 -12.60 0.45
CA GLU A 32 8.02 -11.48 1.40
C GLU A 32 6.85 -10.50 1.29
N ALA A 33 6.41 -10.19 0.07
CA ALA A 33 5.25 -9.34 -0.17
C ALA A 33 3.98 -9.95 0.43
N ASN A 34 3.76 -11.26 0.28
CA ASN A 34 2.59 -11.92 0.86
C ASN A 34 2.65 -11.92 2.40
N SER A 35 3.81 -12.22 2.99
CA SER A 35 4.00 -12.14 4.45
C SER A 35 3.78 -10.71 4.96
N LEU A 36 4.26 -9.71 4.24
CA LEU A 36 4.03 -8.29 4.56
C LEU A 36 2.54 -7.95 4.50
N TYR A 37 1.85 -8.38 3.45
CA TYR A 37 0.42 -8.15 3.28
C TYR A 37 -0.40 -8.77 4.42
N VAL A 38 -0.15 -10.04 4.75
CA VAL A 38 -0.83 -10.72 5.87
C VAL A 38 -0.58 -9.98 7.19
N LYS A 39 0.66 -9.53 7.43
CA LYS A 39 1.00 -8.77 8.63
C LYS A 39 0.28 -7.43 8.69
N ILE A 40 0.27 -6.67 7.59
CA ILE A 40 -0.47 -5.40 7.52
C ILE A 40 -1.95 -5.66 7.78
N LYS A 41 -2.56 -6.62 7.07
CA LYS A 41 -3.97 -6.98 7.24
C LYS A 41 -4.30 -7.36 8.69
N SER A 42 -3.41 -8.09 9.38
CA SER A 42 -3.61 -8.46 10.79
C SER A 42 -3.51 -7.29 11.77
N CYS A 43 -2.84 -6.21 11.37
CA CYS A 43 -2.68 -5.01 12.21
C CYS A 43 -3.73 -3.93 11.92
N LEU A 44 -4.47 -4.04 10.81
CA LEU A 44 -5.54 -3.11 10.46
C LEU A 44 -6.78 -3.41 11.29
N THR A 45 -7.47 -2.36 11.73
CA THR A 45 -8.75 -2.49 12.45
C THR A 45 -9.88 -2.84 11.50
N ASP A 46 -11.02 -3.33 12.01
CA ASP A 46 -12.20 -3.63 11.19
C ASP A 46 -12.67 -2.40 10.37
N THR A 47 -12.50 -1.20 10.93
CA THR A 47 -12.76 0.07 10.24
C THR A 47 -11.82 0.29 9.06
N ASP A 48 -10.53 -0.01 9.22
CA ASP A 48 -9.55 0.14 8.15
C ASP A 48 -9.78 -0.90 7.03
N VAL A 49 -10.19 -2.12 7.40
CA VAL A 49 -10.56 -3.16 6.44
C VAL A 49 -11.78 -2.75 5.62
N ALA A 50 -12.79 -2.17 6.29
CA ALA A 50 -13.98 -1.63 5.61
C ALA A 50 -13.64 -0.47 4.68
N LEU A 51 -12.69 0.41 5.06
CA LEU A 51 -12.19 1.46 4.17
C LEU A 51 -11.49 0.88 2.94
N LEU A 52 -10.61 -0.11 3.11
CA LEU A 52 -9.93 -0.77 1.98
C LEU A 52 -10.89 -1.50 1.03
N SER A 53 -12.00 -2.05 1.55
CA SER A 53 -12.99 -2.73 0.70
C SER A 53 -13.90 -1.76 -0.05
N ASN A 54 -14.14 -0.57 0.50
CA ASN A 54 -15.10 0.39 -0.04
C ASN A 54 -14.45 1.42 -0.98
N PHE A 55 -13.15 1.68 -0.84
CA PHE A 55 -12.45 2.66 -1.66
C PHE A 55 -11.76 2.00 -2.86
N PHE A 56 -12.38 2.18 -4.03
CA PHE A 56 -11.78 1.83 -5.32
C PHE A 56 -10.43 2.55 -5.56
N ASP A 57 -10.21 3.70 -4.92
CA ASP A 57 -8.99 4.51 -5.07
C ASP A 57 -7.70 3.80 -4.62
N PHE A 58 -7.82 2.73 -3.82
CA PHE A 58 -6.66 1.92 -3.44
C PHE A 58 -6.23 0.95 -4.53
N TYR A 59 -7.06 0.69 -5.54
CA TYR A 59 -6.76 -0.20 -6.65
C TYR A 59 -6.58 0.59 -7.95
N ASP A 60 -5.50 0.33 -8.70
CA ASP A 60 -5.43 0.84 -10.07
C ASP A 60 -6.26 0.00 -11.04
N GLU A 61 -6.42 0.49 -12.27
CA GLU A 61 -7.13 -0.20 -13.36
C GLU A 61 -6.57 -1.59 -13.67
N LYS A 62 -5.30 -1.85 -13.30
CA LYS A 62 -4.62 -3.14 -13.48
C LYS A 62 -4.79 -4.05 -12.26
N GLY A 63 -5.56 -3.64 -11.26
CA GLY A 63 -5.80 -4.36 -10.01
C GLY A 63 -4.64 -4.32 -9.02
N ASN A 64 -3.63 -3.45 -9.21
CA ASN A 64 -2.57 -3.28 -8.23
C ASN A 64 -3.09 -2.49 -7.03
N LEU A 65 -2.75 -2.95 -5.83
CA LEU A 65 -3.16 -2.32 -4.58
C LEU A 65 -2.07 -1.34 -4.11
N TYR A 66 -2.44 -0.08 -3.94
CA TYR A 66 -1.59 0.99 -3.42
C TYR A 66 -2.03 1.31 -2.01
N ILE A 67 -1.14 1.08 -1.04
CA ILE A 67 -1.39 1.42 0.35
C ILE A 67 -0.41 2.51 0.78
N ARG A 68 -0.92 3.48 1.53
CA ARG A 68 -0.15 4.52 2.19
C ARG A 68 -0.26 4.34 3.69
N LEU A 69 0.86 4.04 4.35
CA LEU A 69 0.92 3.86 5.80
C LEU A 69 1.49 5.11 6.47
N ASP A 70 0.96 5.48 7.62
CA ASP A 70 1.45 6.60 8.42
C ASP A 70 2.89 6.32 8.92
N LYS A 71 3.84 7.21 8.57
CA LYS A 71 5.25 7.07 8.97
C LYS A 71 5.43 7.11 10.49
N GLN A 72 4.75 8.06 11.16
CA GLN A 72 4.92 8.30 12.59
C GLN A 72 4.35 7.14 13.41
N ARG A 73 3.15 6.66 13.04
CA ARG A 73 2.55 5.49 13.69
C ARG A 73 3.37 4.24 13.46
N LEU A 74 3.94 4.07 12.26
CA LEU A 74 4.79 2.92 11.97
C LEU A 74 6.04 2.87 12.86
N CYS A 75 6.67 4.02 13.13
CA CYS A 75 7.79 4.12 14.06
C CYS A 75 7.42 3.75 15.51
N THR A 76 6.15 3.91 15.89
CA THR A 76 5.63 3.50 17.21
C THR A 76 5.04 2.09 17.23
N GLY A 77 5.23 1.33 16.15
CA GLY A 77 4.76 -0.06 16.04
C GLY A 77 3.28 -0.23 15.67
N LYS A 78 2.58 0.87 15.36
CA LYS A 78 1.17 0.86 14.94
C LYS A 78 1.05 0.98 13.43
N VAL A 79 0.10 0.25 12.84
CA VAL A 79 -0.18 0.32 11.40
C VAL A 79 -1.50 1.06 11.20
N SER A 80 -1.49 2.12 10.40
CA SER A 80 -2.71 2.81 9.98
C SER A 80 -2.55 3.43 8.60
N LEU A 81 -3.67 3.58 7.89
CA LEU A 81 -3.71 4.27 6.61
C LEU A 81 -3.50 5.78 6.79
N SER A 82 -2.91 6.44 5.79
CA SER A 82 -2.65 7.88 5.81
C SER A 82 -2.74 8.48 4.40
N GLU A 83 -3.28 9.68 4.29
CA GLU A 83 -3.33 10.44 3.04
C GLU A 83 -2.12 11.37 2.83
N GLY A 84 -1.42 11.70 3.93
CA GLY A 84 -0.30 12.64 3.96
C GLY A 84 1.09 11.99 3.76
N ASP A 85 2.08 12.46 4.52
CA ASP A 85 3.43 11.93 4.46
C ASP A 85 3.49 10.48 4.95
N SER A 86 3.71 9.55 4.02
CA SER A 86 3.39 8.14 4.20
C SER A 86 4.46 7.23 3.61
N VAL A 87 4.55 6.02 4.16
CA VAL A 87 5.25 4.91 3.54
C VAL A 87 4.35 4.33 2.45
N ARG A 88 4.80 4.42 1.20
CA ARG A 88 4.03 3.95 0.04
C ARG A 88 4.38 2.52 -0.27
N ILE A 89 3.38 1.65 -0.35
CA ILE A 89 3.53 0.23 -0.67
C ILE A 89 2.65 -0.06 -1.88
N LYS A 90 3.24 -0.69 -2.90
CA LYS A 90 2.52 -1.15 -4.09
C LYS A 90 2.57 -2.67 -4.17
N PHE A 91 1.42 -3.31 -3.99
CA PHE A 91 1.28 -4.74 -4.26
C PHE A 91 0.86 -4.94 -5.72
N LYS A 92 1.70 -5.62 -6.48
CA LYS A 92 1.35 -6.00 -7.86
C LYS A 92 0.45 -7.23 -7.83
N SER A 93 -0.71 -7.14 -8.48
CA SER A 93 -1.58 -8.29 -8.65
C SER A 93 -0.94 -9.29 -9.62
N ILE A 94 -0.95 -10.56 -9.25
CA ILE A 94 -0.56 -11.68 -10.13
C ILE A 94 -1.75 -12.27 -10.89
N LEU A 95 -2.96 -11.76 -10.66
CA LEU A 95 -4.15 -12.21 -11.37
C LEU A 95 -4.07 -11.74 -12.82
N THR A 96 -3.93 -12.69 -13.74
CA THR A 96 -4.16 -12.47 -15.17
C THR A 96 -5.58 -11.91 -15.32
N HIS A 97 -5.68 -10.75 -15.94
CA HIS A 97 -6.88 -9.94 -16.05
C HIS A 97 -8.07 -10.72 -16.63
N GLU A 98 -9.04 -11.14 -15.80
CA GLU A 98 -10.44 -11.04 -16.20
C GLU A 98 -10.92 -9.67 -15.73
N PRO A 99 -11.38 -8.78 -16.64
CA PRO A 99 -11.90 -7.49 -16.22
C PRO A 99 -13.06 -7.73 -15.25
N ARG A 100 -12.91 -7.24 -14.02
CA ARG A 100 -13.97 -7.30 -13.02
C ARG A 100 -15.12 -6.45 -13.55
N LYS A 101 -16.18 -7.09 -14.06
CA LYS A 101 -17.36 -6.42 -14.60
C LYS A 101 -17.83 -5.39 -13.57
N SER A 102 -17.86 -4.11 -13.97
CA SER A 102 -18.42 -3.03 -13.18
C SER A 102 -19.87 -3.34 -12.86
N THR A 103 -20.18 -3.71 -11.63
CA THR A 103 -21.57 -3.85 -11.15
C THR A 103 -22.15 -2.46 -10.89
N LEU A 104 -22.19 -1.61 -11.92
CA LEU A 104 -23.04 -0.41 -11.98
C LEU A 104 -24.35 -0.82 -12.64
N ASN A 105 -25.18 -1.58 -11.90
CA ASN A 105 -26.63 -1.68 -12.12
C ASN A 105 -27.25 -2.56 -11.04
N ARG A 106 -27.58 -1.98 -9.89
CA ARG A 106 -28.57 -2.56 -8.98
C ARG A 106 -29.24 -1.49 -8.12
N MET A 107 -29.83 -0.48 -8.75
CA MET A 107 -30.87 0.37 -8.14
C MET A 107 -31.74 0.99 -9.25
N ARG A 108 -32.57 0.17 -9.91
CA ARG A 108 -33.79 0.61 -10.61
C ARG A 108 -34.80 -0.53 -10.64
N THR A 109 -35.62 -0.61 -9.60
CA THR A 109 -36.97 -1.20 -9.58
C THR A 109 -37.71 -0.59 -8.42
#